data_AF-A0A7J7M959-F1
#
_entry.id   AF-A0A7J7M959-F1
#
_cell.length_a   1.000
_cell.length_b   1.000
_cell.length_c   1.000
_cell.angle_alpha   90.00
_cell.angle_beta   90.00
_cell.angle_gamma   90.00
#
_symmetry.space_group_name_H-M   'P 1'
#
loop_
_entity.id
_entity.type
_entity.pdbx_description
1 polymer ?
#
loop_
_entity_poly.entity_id
_entity_poly.type
_entity_poly.pdbx_seq_one_letter_code
_entity_poly.pdbx_strand_id
1 'polypeptide(L)'
;MDSSSLIFDFDAESFTKLLSKLIGESKYLQNNPPELIPQENRVVKHLLDVLLPFSTTQGGPLVVNHVTYVEGRGNLIVEYPGTVPGKILSFVGCHMDVVTANPDDWMIVVS
;
A
#
# COMPACT_ATOMS: atom_id res chain seq x y z
N MET A 1 5.97 31.91 -8.23
CA MET A 1 5.12 31.29 -7.20
C MET A 1 5.88 31.42 -5.91
N ASP A 2 5.32 32.15 -4.95
CA ASP A 2 5.88 32.28 -3.62
C ASP A 2 5.86 30.88 -2.96
N SER A 3 7.03 30.39 -2.53
CA SER A 3 7.21 29.09 -1.87
C SER A 3 6.71 29.10 -0.41
N SER A 4 6.09 30.19 0.02
CA SER A 4 5.50 30.37 1.34
C SER A 4 4.10 29.73 1.40
N SER A 5 4.00 28.64 2.19
CA SER A 5 2.77 28.05 2.74
C SER A 5 2.07 26.89 2.01
N LEU A 6 2.81 25.97 1.39
CA LEU A 6 2.33 24.58 1.36
C LEU A 6 2.58 23.96 2.74
N ILE A 7 1.70 24.24 3.71
CA ILE A 7 1.65 23.54 4.99
C ILE A 7 0.89 22.24 4.71
N PHE A 8 1.63 21.20 4.34
CA PHE A 8 1.10 19.84 4.39
C PHE A 8 1.28 19.34 5.81
N ASP A 9 0.19 19.31 6.57
CA ASP A 9 0.20 18.65 7.87
C ASP A 9 0.10 17.14 7.66
N PHE A 10 1.02 16.42 8.30
CA PHE A 10 0.98 14.97 8.31
C PHE A 10 -0.14 14.50 9.25
N ASP A 11 -1.16 13.88 8.69
CA ASP A 11 -2.22 13.23 9.46
C ASP A 11 -1.72 11.88 10.01
N ALA A 12 -1.13 11.94 11.21
CA ALA A 12 -0.60 10.78 11.91
C ALA A 12 -1.67 9.75 12.27
N GLU A 13 -2.90 10.19 12.55
CA GLU A 13 -4.00 9.29 12.92
C GLU A 13 -4.44 8.46 11.69
N SER A 14 -4.70 9.12 10.56
CA SER A 14 -5.05 8.42 9.33
C SER A 14 -3.93 7.49 8.86
N PHE A 15 -2.68 7.93 8.96
CA PHE A 15 -1.52 7.11 8.61
C PHE A 15 -1.42 5.86 9.48
N THR A 16 -1.45 6.00 10.80
CA THR A 16 -1.33 4.87 11.74
C THR A 16 -2.50 3.91 11.63
N LYS A 17 -3.72 4.41 11.38
CA LYS A 17 -4.91 3.59 11.12
C LYS A 17 -4.75 2.74 9.85
N LEU A 18 -4.28 3.33 8.75
CA LEU A 18 -4.01 2.58 7.52
C LEU A 18 -2.89 1.56 7.73
N LEU A 19 -1.76 1.99 8.31
CA LEU A 19 -0.61 1.13 8.57
C LEU A 19 -0.99 -0.08 9.43
N SER A 20 -1.82 0.12 10.45
CA SER A 20 -2.32 -0.97 11.32
C SER A 20 -3.14 -1.99 10.53
N LYS A 21 -3.97 -1.55 9.58
CA LYS A 21 -4.70 -2.46 8.68
C LYS A 21 -3.73 -3.25 7.79
N LEU A 22 -2.72 -2.60 7.23
CA LEU A 22 -1.73 -3.27 6.36
C LEU A 22 -0.93 -4.31 7.14
N ILE A 23 -0.43 -3.96 8.34
CA ILE A 23 0.27 -4.88 9.22
C ILE A 23 -0.64 -6.04 9.64
N GLY A 24 -1.94 -5.78 9.87
CA GLY A 24 -2.94 -6.81 10.17
C GLY A 24 -3.05 -7.90 9.10
N GLU A 25 -2.69 -7.61 7.84
CA GLU A 25 -2.68 -8.60 6.76
C GLU A 25 -1.39 -9.43 6.71
N SER A 26 -0.35 -9.13 7.50
CA SER A 26 1.00 -9.74 7.40
C SER A 26 0.98 -11.27 7.43
N LYS A 27 0.06 -11.88 8.20
CA LYS A 27 -0.12 -13.34 8.23
C LYS A 27 -0.38 -13.94 6.83
N TYR A 28 -1.15 -13.24 5.99
CA TYR A 28 -1.53 -13.67 4.65
C TYR A 28 -0.54 -13.21 3.56
N LEU A 29 0.47 -12.44 3.95
CA LEU A 29 1.50 -11.91 3.06
C LEU A 29 2.82 -12.66 3.19
N GLN A 30 2.90 -13.67 4.07
CA GLN A 30 4.09 -14.51 4.21
C GLN A 30 4.41 -15.23 2.89
N ASN A 31 5.68 -15.20 2.49
CA ASN A 31 6.17 -15.74 1.22
C ASN A 31 7.11 -16.93 1.45
N ASN A 32 6.54 -18.14 1.36
CA ASN A 32 7.28 -19.41 1.37
C ASN A 32 6.48 -20.47 0.60
N PRO A 33 6.50 -20.42 -0.74
CA PRO A 33 5.74 -21.34 -1.57
C PRO A 33 6.31 -22.78 -1.50
N PRO A 34 5.46 -23.81 -1.70
CA PRO A 34 4.04 -23.71 -2.09
C PRO A 34 3.07 -23.45 -0.93
N GLU A 35 3.50 -23.59 0.32
CA GLU A 35 2.59 -23.55 1.49
C GLU A 35 2.05 -22.15 1.77
N LEU A 36 2.88 -21.13 1.58
CA LEU A 36 2.55 -19.74 1.85
C LEU A 36 2.77 -18.90 0.58
N ILE A 37 1.68 -18.69 -0.14
CA ILE A 37 1.62 -17.80 -1.30
C ILE A 37 1.02 -16.47 -0.82
N PRO A 38 1.72 -15.33 -0.99
CA PRO A 38 1.21 -14.02 -0.59
C PRO A 38 -0.13 -13.70 -1.26
N GLN A 39 -1.00 -12.97 -0.55
CA GLN A 39 -2.32 -12.53 -1.02
C GLN A 39 -2.40 -10.99 -1.04
N GLU A 40 -1.58 -10.34 -1.87
CA GLU A 40 -1.44 -8.88 -1.93
C GLU A 40 -2.76 -8.13 -2.18
N ASN A 41 -3.76 -8.77 -2.80
CA ASN A 41 -5.10 -8.19 -2.97
C ASN A 41 -5.76 -7.75 -1.66
N ARG A 42 -5.39 -8.37 -0.52
CA ARG A 42 -5.87 -7.97 0.81
C ARG A 42 -5.39 -6.57 1.18
N VAL A 43 -4.12 -6.27 0.90
CA VAL A 43 -3.53 -4.94 1.08
C VAL A 43 -4.11 -3.96 0.07
N VAL A 44 -4.19 -4.35 -1.21
CA VAL A 44 -4.72 -3.48 -2.27
C VAL A 44 -6.12 -3.00 -1.93
N LYS A 45 -6.98 -3.87 -1.35
CA LYS A 45 -8.31 -3.46 -0.90
C LYS A 45 -8.27 -2.27 0.08
N HIS A 46 -7.44 -2.33 1.12
CA HIS A 46 -7.31 -1.23 2.09
C HIS A 46 -6.79 0.07 1.44
N LEU A 47 -5.88 -0.05 0.47
CA LEU A 47 -5.36 1.10 -0.27
C LEU A 47 -6.43 1.71 -1.19
N LEU A 48 -7.22 0.89 -1.88
CA LEU A 48 -8.32 1.34 -2.74
C LEU A 48 -9.39 2.07 -1.92
N ASP A 49 -9.74 1.58 -0.73
CA ASP A 49 -10.70 2.25 0.17
C ASP A 49 -10.27 3.71 0.49
N VAL A 50 -8.96 3.96 0.59
CA VAL A 50 -8.40 5.29 0.86
C VAL A 50 -8.25 6.14 -0.40
N LEU A 51 -7.82 5.52 -1.51
CA LEU A 51 -7.39 6.24 -2.72
C LEU A 51 -8.53 6.50 -3.72
N LEU A 52 -9.53 5.62 -3.79
CA LEU A 52 -10.63 5.76 -4.75
C LEU A 52 -11.39 7.10 -4.64
N PRO A 53 -11.65 7.66 -3.45
CA PRO A 53 -12.23 9.00 -3.32
C PRO A 53 -11.44 10.11 -4.03
N PHE A 54 -10.15 9.94 -4.24
CA PHE A 54 -9.26 10.90 -4.90
C PHE A 54 -8.97 10.53 -6.37
N SER A 55 -9.61 9.49 -6.89
CA SER A 55 -9.37 9.02 -8.25
C SER A 55 -10.05 9.90 -9.30
N THR A 56 -9.53 9.88 -10.53
CA THR A 56 -10.11 10.60 -11.68
C THR A 56 -11.53 10.17 -12.01
N THR A 57 -11.91 8.93 -11.71
CA THR A 57 -13.29 8.44 -11.88
C THR A 57 -14.25 9.01 -10.83
N GLN A 58 -13.74 9.56 -9.73
CA GLN A 58 -14.49 10.26 -8.67
C GLN A 58 -14.25 11.78 -8.68
N GLY A 59 -13.64 12.31 -9.74
CA GLY A 59 -13.36 13.75 -9.88
C GLY A 59 -12.09 14.26 -9.18
N GLY A 60 -11.29 13.36 -8.59
CA GLY A 60 -9.98 13.68 -8.04
C GLY A 60 -8.85 13.56 -9.08
N PRO A 61 -7.59 13.79 -8.70
CA PRO A 61 -6.49 13.84 -9.65
C PRO A 61 -5.75 12.50 -9.85
N LEU A 62 -6.02 11.47 -9.04
CA LEU A 62 -5.26 10.21 -9.08
C LEU A 62 -5.73 9.27 -10.18
N VAL A 63 -4.80 8.75 -10.98
CA VAL A 63 -5.07 7.60 -11.84
C VAL A 63 -4.70 6.35 -11.05
N VAL A 64 -5.67 5.46 -10.82
CA VAL A 64 -5.51 4.27 -9.97
C VAL A 64 -5.77 3.03 -10.81
N ASN A 65 -4.76 2.17 -10.93
CA ASN A 65 -4.80 0.96 -11.75
C ASN A 65 -4.45 -0.27 -10.90
N HIS A 66 -5.37 -1.23 -10.80
CA HIS A 66 -5.13 -2.51 -10.14
C HIS A 66 -4.93 -3.61 -11.19
N VAL A 67 -3.70 -4.13 -11.28
CA VAL A 67 -3.30 -5.11 -12.30
C VAL A 67 -2.99 -6.45 -11.64
N THR A 68 -3.64 -7.52 -12.09
CA THR A 68 -3.47 -8.87 -11.54
C THR A 68 -2.93 -9.81 -12.59
N TYR A 69 -1.76 -10.42 -12.34
CA TYR A 69 -1.14 -11.42 -13.22
C TYR A 69 -1.32 -12.84 -12.67
N VAL A 70 -1.34 -12.97 -11.34
CA VAL A 70 -1.61 -14.20 -10.60
C VAL A 70 -2.76 -13.91 -9.65
N GLU A 71 -3.76 -14.80 -9.60
CA GLU A 71 -4.92 -14.63 -8.73
C GLU A 71 -4.49 -14.38 -7.27
N GLY A 72 -5.11 -13.38 -6.64
CA GLY A 72 -4.77 -12.96 -5.27
C GLY A 72 -3.53 -12.06 -5.13
N ARG A 73 -2.67 -11.98 -6.16
CA ARG A 73 -1.39 -11.24 -6.14
C ARG A 73 -1.38 -9.98 -7.00
N GLY A 74 -2.34 -9.10 -6.77
CA GLY A 74 -2.49 -7.88 -7.56
C GLY A 74 -1.46 -6.80 -7.21
N ASN A 75 -1.12 -6.01 -8.22
CA ASN A 75 -0.27 -4.83 -8.15
C ASN A 75 -1.14 -3.58 -8.21
N LEU A 76 -0.90 -2.62 -7.32
CA LEU A 76 -1.56 -1.32 -7.37
C LEU A 76 -0.59 -0.26 -7.89
N ILE A 77 -0.97 0.38 -8.99
CA ILE A 77 -0.22 1.49 -9.60
C ILE A 77 -1.05 2.75 -9.37
N VAL A 78 -0.44 3.76 -8.74
CA VAL A 78 -1.07 5.03 -8.43
C VAL A 78 -0.24 6.13 -9.08
N GLU A 79 -0.86 6.90 -9.96
CA GLU A 79 -0.22 8.00 -10.66
C GLU A 79 -0.89 9.32 -10.27
N TYR A 80 -0.07 10.32 -9.98
CA TYR A 80 -0.49 11.70 -9.83
C TYR A 80 0.10 12.49 -11.01
N PRO A 81 -0.69 12.81 -12.05
CA PRO A 81 -0.18 13.42 -13.27
C PRO A 81 0.48 14.78 -13.00
N GLY A 82 1.74 14.90 -13.41
CA GLY A 82 2.46 16.17 -13.40
C GLY A 82 2.00 17.11 -14.51
N THR A 83 2.50 18.35 -14.49
CA THR A 83 2.14 19.38 -15.48
C THR A 83 3.00 19.34 -16.75
N VAL A 84 4.11 18.60 -16.75
CA VAL A 84 5.03 18.50 -17.89
C VAL A 84 4.87 17.14 -18.57
N PRO A 85 4.39 17.08 -19.83
CA PRO A 85 4.23 15.82 -20.55
C PRO A 85 5.54 15.04 -20.69
N GLY A 86 5.47 13.71 -20.52
CA GLY A 86 6.61 12.81 -20.73
C GLY A 86 7.70 12.84 -19.65
N LYS A 87 7.51 13.59 -18.56
CA LYS A 87 8.40 13.57 -17.38
C LYS A 87 7.74 12.76 -16.27
N ILE A 88 8.41 11.70 -15.83
CA ILE A 88 7.90 10.77 -14.82
C ILE A 88 8.93 10.69 -13.70
N LEU A 89 8.49 10.90 -12.46
CA LEU A 89 9.19 10.47 -11.26
C LEU A 89 8.41 9.28 -10.70
N SER A 90 9.09 8.15 -10.52
CA SER A 90 8.45 6.93 -10.02
C SER A 90 9.16 6.45 -8.76
N PHE A 91 8.37 6.12 -7.75
CA PHE A 91 8.82 5.40 -6.58
C PHE A 91 8.41 3.94 -6.75
N VAL A 92 9.39 3.10 -7.11
CA VAL A 92 9.17 1.67 -7.36
C VAL A 92 9.89 0.88 -6.28
N GLY A 93 9.22 -0.13 -5.69
CA GLY A 93 9.87 -1.06 -4.76
C GLY A 93 9.18 -1.27 -3.40
N CYS A 94 7.97 -0.77 -3.19
CA CYS A 94 7.20 -1.12 -2.00
C CYS A 94 6.52 -2.49 -2.22
N HIS A 95 7.24 -3.57 -1.94
CA HIS A 95 6.66 -4.91 -1.92
C HIS A 95 5.96 -5.15 -0.57
N MET A 96 4.86 -5.90 -0.60
CA MET A 96 4.01 -6.13 0.58
C MET A 96 4.16 -7.52 1.16
N ASP A 97 4.75 -8.45 0.41
CA ASP A 97 5.06 -9.77 0.93
C ASP A 97 6.11 -9.69 2.04
N VAL A 98 5.98 -10.58 3.02
CA VAL A 98 6.86 -10.64 4.18
C VAL A 98 7.48 -12.02 4.30
N VAL A 99 8.58 -12.10 5.04
CA VAL A 99 9.17 -13.39 5.41
C VAL A 99 8.23 -14.16 6.33
N THR A 100 8.41 -15.47 6.40
CA THR A 100 7.63 -16.32 7.28
C THR A 100 7.89 -16.01 8.75
N ALA A 101 6.84 -16.12 9.57
CA ALA A 101 6.94 -15.95 11.01
C ALA A 101 6.16 -17.06 11.73
N ASN A 102 6.77 -17.57 12.80
CA ASN A 102 6.11 -18.47 13.74
C ASN A 102 5.60 -17.67 14.94
N PRO A 103 4.27 -17.55 15.16
CA PRO A 103 3.72 -16.82 16.29
C PRO A 103 4.15 -17.38 17.65
N ASP A 104 4.48 -18.67 17.74
CA ASP A 104 4.92 -19.30 18.99
C ASP A 104 6.28 -18.73 19.47
N ASP A 105 7.09 -18.20 18.55
CA ASP A 105 8.40 -17.60 18.86
C ASP A 105 8.28 -16.17 19.43
N TRP A 106 7.07 -15.59 19.44
CA TRP A 106 6.85 -14.19 19.86
C TRP A 106 6.65 -14.06 21.37
N MET A 107 6.46 -15.18 22.07
CA MET A 107 6.29 -15.22 23.52
C MET A 107 7.63 -14.95 24.21
N ILE A 108 7.81 -13.74 24.73
CA ILE A 108 8.89 -13.48 25.68
C ILE A 108 8.50 -14.17 26.99
N VAL A 109 9.22 -15.23 27.37
CA VAL A 109 9.16 -15.77 28.74
C VAL A 109 9.69 -14.67 29.65
N VAL A 110 8.79 -13.90 30.26
CA VAL A 110 9.15 -13.00 31.36
C VAL A 110 9.33 -13.89 32.59
N SER A 111 10.56 -14.34 32.81
CA SER A 111 10.99 -15.02 34.05
C SER A 111 11.17 -14.03 35.18
#